data_AF-H5T889-F1
#
_entry.id   AF-H5T889-F1
#
_cell.length_a   1.000
_cell.length_b   1.000
_cell.length_c   1.000
_cell.angle_alpha   90.00
_cell.angle_beta   90.00
_cell.angle_gamma   90.00
#
_symmetry.space_group_name_H-M   'P 1'
#
loop_
_entity.id
_entity.type
_entity.pdbx_description
1 polymer ?
#
loop_
_entity_poly.entity_id
_entity_poly.type
_entity_poly.pdbx_seq_one_letter_code
_entity_poly.pdbx_strand_id
1 'polypeptide(L)'
;MHVTTGAVSQQISLLEKQLAVRLFERHSKGITLTYAGQQIYAAVEKGLGDIERTIEVFRQEKIPEVEIRVKLTPSFAFYTYSRSGRLLFD
;
A
#
# COMPACT_ATOMS: atom_id res chain seq x y z
N MET A 1 6.77 0.78 -16.69
CA MET A 1 6.88 1.98 -15.82
C MET A 1 7.36 3.14 -16.68
N HIS A 2 6.48 4.06 -17.10
CA HIS A 2 6.86 5.21 -17.97
C HIS A 2 7.20 6.43 -17.10
N VAL A 3 8.33 6.38 -16.40
CA VAL A 3 8.93 7.57 -15.79
C VAL A 3 9.95 8.11 -16.77
N THR A 4 9.79 9.35 -17.23
CA THR A 4 10.83 9.98 -18.04
C THR A 4 11.99 10.35 -17.14
N THR A 5 13.22 10.16 -17.62
CA THR A 5 14.45 10.56 -16.91
C THR A 5 14.44 12.04 -16.50
N GLY A 6 13.73 12.89 -17.27
CA GLY A 6 13.47 14.29 -16.94
C GLY A 6 12.58 14.47 -15.70
N ALA A 7 11.45 13.75 -15.61
CA ALA A 7 10.54 13.86 -14.47
C ALA A 7 11.20 13.41 -13.16
N VAL A 8 11.99 12.33 -13.21
CA VAL A 8 12.76 11.85 -12.04
C VAL A 8 13.80 12.88 -11.61
N SER A 9 14.51 13.49 -12.57
CA SER A 9 15.52 14.52 -12.26
C SER A 9 14.88 15.76 -11.61
N GLN A 10 13.69 16.16 -12.06
CA GLN A 10 12.95 17.28 -11.48
C GLN A 10 12.49 16.98 -10.04
N GLN A 11 11.99 15.77 -9.77
CA GLN A 11 11.60 15.35 -8.43
C GLN A 11 12.79 15.33 -7.46
N ILE A 12 13.94 14.82 -7.91
CA ILE A 12 15.18 14.86 -7.12
C ILE A 12 15.58 16.32 -6.82
N SER A 13 15.53 17.20 -7.83
CA SER A 13 15.90 18.60 -7.67
C SER A 13 14.98 19.33 -6.68
N LEU A 14 13.69 19.01 -6.70
CA LEU A 14 12.71 19.54 -5.75
C LEU A 14 13.02 19.06 -4.32
N LEU A 15 13.30 17.77 -4.16
CA LEU A 15 13.66 17.19 -2.86
C LEU A 15 14.93 17.82 -2.28
N GLU A 16 15.99 17.94 -3.08
CA GLU A 16 17.24 18.60 -2.67
C GLU A 16 17.00 20.05 -2.25
N LYS A 17 16.14 20.77 -2.98
CA LYS A 17 15.75 22.15 -2.64
C LYS A 17 14.98 22.22 -1.32
N GLN A 18 14.04 21.31 -1.08
CA GLN A 18 13.27 21.27 0.16
C GLN A 18 14.14 20.94 1.37
N LEU A 19 15.13 20.06 1.19
CA LEU A 19 16.05 19.65 2.25
C LEU A 19 17.23 20.61 2.43
N ALA A 20 17.43 21.55 1.50
CA ALA A 20 18.60 22.42 1.42
C ALA A 20 19.94 21.67 1.41
N VAL A 21 19.95 20.43 0.90
CA VAL A 21 21.11 19.53 0.86
C VAL A 21 21.15 18.82 -0.49
N ARG A 22 22.35 18.68 -1.07
CA ARG A 22 22.56 17.87 -2.27
C ARG A 22 22.63 16.40 -1.90
N LEU A 23 21.83 15.57 -2.54
CA LEU A 23 21.79 14.12 -2.38
C LEU A 23 22.57 13.41 -3.48
N PHE A 24 22.72 14.05 -4.64
CA PHE A 24 23.46 13.51 -5.77
C PHE A 24 24.58 14.45 -6.23
N GLU A 25 25.65 13.86 -6.73
CA GLU A 25 26.76 14.55 -7.39
C GLU A 25 26.96 13.97 -8.80
N ARG A 26 27.21 14.85 -9.77
CA ARG A 26 27.37 14.49 -11.18
C ARG A 26 28.83 14.61 -11.57
N HIS A 27 29.35 13.55 -12.18
CA HIS A 27 30.72 13.46 -12.66
C HIS A 27 30.75 12.97 -14.12
N SER A 28 31.90 13.05 -14.78
CA SER A 28 32.08 12.61 -16.16
C SER A 28 31.74 11.13 -16.41
N LYS A 29 31.74 10.30 -15.36
CA LYS A 29 31.44 8.87 -15.41
C LYS A 29 30.02 8.51 -14.97
N GLY A 30 29.20 9.46 -14.52
CA GLY A 30 27.84 9.19 -14.06
C GLY A 30 27.42 10.02 -12.86
N ILE A 31 26.50 9.47 -12.06
CA ILE A 31 25.91 10.13 -10.89
C ILE A 31 26.15 9.24 -9.68
N THR A 32 26.57 9.84 -8.57
CA THR A 32 26.80 9.16 -7.29
C THR A 32 26.02 9.85 -6.18
N LEU A 33 25.72 9.12 -5.10
CA LEU A 33 25.13 9.70 -3.89
C LEU A 33 26.20 10.50 -3.14
N THR A 34 25.82 11.64 -2.59
CA THR A 34 26.61 12.31 -1.56
C THR A 34 26.49 11.55 -0.23
N TYR A 35 27.29 11.92 0.78
CA TYR A 35 27.14 11.38 2.13
C TYR A 35 25.70 11.55 2.66
N ALA A 36 25.11 12.74 2.50
CA ALA A 36 23.71 12.96 2.88
C ALA A 36 22.74 12.10 2.06
N GLY A 37 23.00 11.94 0.76
CA GLY A 37 22.24 11.03 -0.11
C GLY A 37 22.25 9.59 0.40
N GLN A 38 23.42 9.08 0.84
CA GLN A 38 23.55 7.74 1.43
C GLN A 38 22.75 7.60 2.73
N GLN A 39 22.82 8.60 3.63
CA GLN A 39 22.08 8.57 4.89
C GLN A 39 20.56 8.58 4.69
N ILE A 40 20.06 9.41 3.76
CA ILE A 40 18.64 9.45 3.43
C ILE A 40 18.20 8.15 2.76
N TYR A 41 19.01 7.61 1.83
CA TYR A 41 18.72 6.34 1.19
C TYR A 41 18.51 5.22 2.21
N ALA A 42 19.43 5.06 3.16
CA ALA A 42 19.33 4.05 4.21
C ALA A 42 18.08 4.24 5.09
N ALA A 43 17.74 5.48 5.43
CA ALA A 43 16.54 5.78 6.22
C ALA A 43 15.24 5.45 5.46
N VAL A 44 15.17 5.81 4.17
CA VAL A 44 14.00 5.54 3.32
C VAL A 44 13.85 4.05 3.04
N GLU A 45 14.94 3.35 2.73
CA GLU A 45 14.94 1.90 2.50
C GLU A 45 14.37 1.16 3.71
N LYS A 46 14.86 1.48 4.91
CA LYS A 46 14.34 0.92 6.16
C LYS A 46 12.86 1.25 6.37
N GLY A 47 12.48 2.52 6.23
CA GLY A 47 11.11 2.97 6.47
C GLY A 47 10.10 2.34 5.50
N LEU A 48 10.46 2.20 4.22
CA LEU A 48 9.62 1.50 3.24
C LEU A 48 9.49 0.02 3.59
N GLY A 49 10.57 -0.64 4.00
CA GLY A 49 10.53 -2.04 4.45
C GLY A 49 9.62 -2.22 5.67
N ASP A 50 9.64 -1.30 6.63
CA ASP A 50 8.77 -1.34 7.80
C ASP A 50 7.28 -1.16 7.41
N ILE A 51 7.00 -0.27 6.45
CA ILE A 51 5.64 -0.08 5.90
C ILE A 51 5.17 -1.35 5.18
N GLU A 52 5.99 -1.91 4.29
CA GLU A 52 5.65 -3.14 3.55
C GLU A 52 5.37 -4.30 4.50
N ARG A 53 6.21 -4.49 5.53
CA ARG A 53 6.01 -5.53 6.54
C ARG A 53 4.70 -5.34 7.31
N THR A 54 4.38 -4.10 7.65
CA THR A 54 3.13 -3.77 8.35
C THR A 54 1.92 -4.09 7.48
N ILE A 55 1.95 -3.72 6.19
CA ILE A 55 0.89 -4.05 5.24
C ILE A 55 0.73 -5.56 5.10
N GLU A 56 1.83 -6.30 5.06
CA GLU A 56 1.79 -7.76 4.91
C GLU A 56 1.12 -8.45 6.12
N VAL A 57 1.32 -7.94 7.35
CA VAL A 57 0.60 -8.42 8.54
C VAL A 57 -0.92 -8.32 8.34
N PHE A 58 -1.42 -7.16 7.91
CA PHE A 58 -2.85 -6.96 7.68
C PHE A 58 -3.38 -7.72 6.45
N ARG A 59 -2.54 -7.99 5.45
CA ARG A 59 -2.92 -8.82 4.29
C ARG A 59 -3.07 -10.29 4.65
N GLN A 60 -2.28 -10.78 5.61
CA GLN A 60 -2.36 -12.15 6.12
C GLN A 60 -3.53 -12.34 7.09
N GLU A 61 -4.02 -11.27 7.73
CA GLU A 61 -5.33 -11.24 8.38
C GLU A 61 -6.50 -11.18 7.37
N LYS A 62 -6.44 -11.98 6.30
CA LYS A 62 -7.66 -12.37 5.61
C LYS A 62 -8.53 -13.07 6.65
N ILE A 63 -9.67 -12.44 6.96
CA ILE A 63 -10.80 -13.03 7.66
C ILE A 63 -10.95 -14.44 7.07
N PRO A 64 -10.79 -15.52 7.87
CA PRO A 64 -11.07 -16.85 7.35
C PRO A 64 -12.49 -16.77 6.78
N GLU A 65 -12.66 -17.25 5.55
CA GLU A 65 -13.98 -17.40 4.92
C GLU A 65 -14.72 -18.47 5.73
N VAL A 66 -15.15 -18.11 6.94
CA VAL A 66 -15.94 -18.95 7.81
C VAL A 66 -17.34 -18.84 7.23
N GLU A 67 -17.72 -19.85 6.46
CA GLU A 67 -19.11 -20.10 6.11
C GLU A 67 -19.87 -20.31 7.43
N ILE A 68 -20.42 -19.24 8.01
CA ILE A 68 -21.22 -19.33 9.23
C ILE A 68 -22.57 -19.96 8.83
N ARG A 69 -22.65 -21.29 8.93
CA ARG A 69 -23.91 -22.02 8.77
C ARG A 69 -24.78 -21.83 10.00
N VAL A 70 -25.58 -20.77 10.02
CA VAL A 70 -26.60 -20.57 11.04
C VAL A 70 -27.73 -21.57 10.78
N LYS A 71 -27.89 -22.56 11.67
CA LYS A 71 -29.09 -23.41 11.67
C LYS A 71 -30.23 -22.60 12.27
N LEU A 72 -31.11 -22.08 11.41
CA LEU A 72 -32.38 -21.51 11.84
C LEU A 72 -33.39 -22.65 11.98
N THR A 73 -34.01 -22.78 13.17
CA THR A 73 -35.18 -23.64 13.35
C THR A 73 -36.30 -23.13 12.42
N PRO A 74 -37.05 -23.98 11.71
CA PRO A 74 -38.05 -23.57 10.72
C PRO A 74 -39.06 -22.52 11.24
N SER A 75 -39.31 -22.50 12.55
CA SER A 75 -40.18 -21.51 13.22
C SER A 75 -39.67 -20.06 13.12
N PHE A 76 -38.34 -19.83 13.05
CA PHE A 76 -37.75 -18.49 12.90
C PHE A 76 -37.70 -18.01 11.44
N ALA A 77 -37.63 -18.94 10.48
CA ALA A 77 -37.67 -18.62 9.06
C ALA A 77 -39.03 -18.03 8.62
N PHE A 78 -40.11 -18.37 9.34
CA PHE A 78 -41.45 -17.84 9.08
C PHE A 78 -41.58 -16.34 9.39
N TYR A 79 -40.85 -15.83 10.40
CA TYR A 79 -40.93 -14.41 10.77
C TYR A 79 -40.32 -13.49 9.70
N THR A 80 -39.23 -13.92 9.07
CA THR A 80 -38.56 -13.11 8.03
C THR A 80 -39.25 -13.18 6.67
N TYR A 81 -40.07 -14.21 6.40
CA TYR A 81 -40.81 -14.33 5.14
C TYR A 81 -42.04 -13.41 5.08
N SER A 82 -42.57 -12.98 6.22
CA SER A 82 -43.78 -12.14 6.30
C SER A 82 -43.56 -10.66 5.98
N ARG A 83 -42.32 -10.21 5.76
CA ARG A 83 -42.02 -8.77 5.54
C ARG A 83 -41.39 -8.41 4.19
N SER A 84 -41.13 -9.38 3.33
CA SER A 84 -40.65 -9.10 1.98
C SER A 84 -41.22 -10.14 1.04
N GLY A 85 -42.42 -9.86 0.54
CA GLY A 85 -42.95 -10.56 -0.63
C GLY A 85 -42.00 -10.31 -1.80
N ARG A 86 -41.67 -11.41 -2.50
CA ARG A 86 -40.84 -11.48 -3.73
C ARG A 86 -39.33 -11.51 -3.37
N LEU A 87 -38.63 -12.62 -3.58
CA LEU A 87 -38.26 -13.11 -4.90
C LEU A 87 -38.12 -14.65 -4.92
N LEU A 88 -38.57 -15.22 -6.04
CA LEU A 88 -38.34 -16.60 -6.45
C LEU A 88 -36.86 -16.80 -6.78
N PHE A 89 -36.31 -17.94 -6.36
CA PHE A 89 -35.04 -18.47 -6.83
C PHE A 89 -35.26 -19.13 -8.20
N ASP A 90 -34.38 -18.85 -9.15
CA ASP A 90 -34.00 -19.77 -10.23
C ASP A 90 -32.54 -20.14 -9.97
#